data_AF-A0AAN6YTN9-F1
#
_entry.id   AF-A0AAN6YTN9-F1
#
_cell.length_a   1.000
_cell.length_b   1.000
_cell.length_c   1.000
_cell.angle_alpha   90.00
_cell.angle_beta   90.00
_cell.angle_gamma   90.00
#
_symmetry.space_group_name_H-M   'P 1'
#
loop_
_entity.id
_entity.type
_entity.pdbx_description
1 polymer ?
#
loop_
_entity_poly.entity_id
_entity_poly.type
_entity_poly.pdbx_seq_one_letter_code
_entity_poly.pdbx_strand_id
1 'polypeptide(L)'
;MGDFNLRHPLWDLYERYEREAEGLVQLATSWDLYLVTLQGTITREPQGTQRGRPSTIDLVWASSGLTCSYYGVKERRASDHYPQVVEVLTDRPPDQAPPPWVGLEENGSEESGSRGGPTT
;
A
#
# COMPACT_ATOMS: atom_id res chain seq x y z
N MET A 1 0.23 1.00 2.23
CA MET A 1 0.05 2.38 2.72
C MET A 1 1.24 3.19 2.29
N GLY A 2 1.05 4.41 1.79
CA GLY A 2 2.18 5.28 1.42
C GLY A 2 1.71 6.61 0.82
N ASP A 3 2.67 7.50 0.59
CA ASP A 3 2.49 8.74 -0.17
C ASP A 3 2.70 8.44 -1.65
N PHE A 4 1.63 8.57 -2.45
CA PHE A 4 1.65 8.29 -3.87
C PHE A 4 1.88 9.55 -4.70
N ASN A 5 1.65 10.74 -4.15
CA ASN A 5 1.70 12.01 -4.87
C ASN A 5 0.85 12.08 -6.16
N LEU A 6 -0.16 11.20 -6.28
CA LEU A 6 -1.02 11.07 -7.46
C LEU A 6 -2.45 11.51 -7.17
N ARG A 7 -3.12 12.07 -8.18
CA ARG A 7 -4.50 12.55 -8.08
C ARG A 7 -5.42 11.75 -9.00
N HIS A 8 -6.52 11.25 -8.45
CA HIS A 8 -7.53 10.54 -9.21
C HIS A 8 -8.92 10.76 -8.62
N PRO A 9 -9.99 10.82 -9.42
CA PRO A 9 -11.36 11.00 -8.92
C PRO A 9 -11.79 9.95 -7.89
N LEU A 10 -11.22 8.75 -7.91
CA LEU A 10 -11.50 7.70 -6.90
C LEU A 10 -11.13 8.12 -5.46
N TRP A 11 -10.19 9.05 -5.27
CA TRP A 11 -9.75 9.46 -3.94
C TRP A 11 -9.69 10.97 -3.74
N ASP A 12 -9.51 11.77 -4.79
CA ASP A 12 -9.32 13.22 -4.66
C ASP A 12 -10.64 13.95 -4.41
N LEU A 13 -10.64 14.87 -3.44
CA LEU A 13 -11.80 15.70 -3.10
C LEU A 13 -12.28 16.59 -4.26
N TYR A 14 -11.34 17.05 -5.09
CA TYR A 14 -11.60 18.02 -6.16
C TYR A 14 -11.67 17.34 -7.54
N GLU A 15 -11.80 16.01 -7.58
CA GLU A 15 -11.86 15.21 -8.80
C GLU A 15 -10.69 15.48 -9.76
N ARG A 16 -9.54 15.88 -9.22
CA ARG A 16 -8.33 16.08 -10.04
C ARG A 16 -7.87 14.73 -10.56
N TYR A 17 -7.35 14.77 -11.78
CA TYR A 17 -6.96 13.58 -12.50
C TYR A 17 -5.54 13.72 -13.05
N GLU A 18 -4.75 12.68 -12.84
CA GLU A 18 -3.44 12.47 -13.42
C GLU A 18 -3.42 11.12 -14.10
N ARG A 19 -2.96 11.07 -15.34
CA ARG A 19 -2.97 9.83 -16.15
C ARG A 19 -2.12 8.73 -15.51
N GLU A 20 -1.05 9.11 -14.83
CA GLU A 20 -0.16 8.21 -14.11
C GLU A 20 -0.88 7.46 -12.97
N ALA A 21 -1.98 8.01 -12.45
CA ALA A 21 -2.82 7.35 -11.45
C ALA A 21 -3.57 6.13 -11.99
N GLU A 22 -3.83 6.06 -13.30
CA GLU A 22 -4.46 4.90 -13.94
C GLU A 22 -3.61 3.63 -13.75
N GLY A 23 -2.28 3.75 -13.83
CA GLY A 23 -1.38 2.63 -13.60
C GLY A 23 -1.49 2.09 -12.18
N LEU A 24 -1.66 2.97 -11.18
CA LEU A 24 -1.89 2.58 -9.80
C LEU A 24 -3.24 1.86 -9.63
N VAL A 25 -4.31 2.39 -10.23
CA VAL A 25 -5.65 1.77 -10.19
C VAL A 25 -5.65 0.39 -10.85
N GLN A 26 -5.00 0.25 -12.01
CA GLN A 26 -4.85 -1.02 -12.70
C GLN A 26 -4.05 -2.02 -11.86
N LEU A 27 -2.95 -1.59 -11.24
CA LEU A 27 -2.15 -2.45 -10.36
C LEU A 27 -2.97 -2.92 -9.16
N ALA A 28 -3.64 -1.99 -8.47
CA ALA A 28 -4.50 -2.31 -7.33
C ALA A 28 -5.60 -3.31 -7.72
N THR A 29 -6.24 -3.12 -8.88
CA THR A 29 -7.23 -4.05 -9.42
C THR A 29 -6.63 -5.42 -9.71
N SER A 30 -5.44 -5.48 -10.33
CA SER A 30 -4.78 -6.75 -10.66
C SER A 30 -4.35 -7.57 -9.44
N TRP A 31 -4.13 -6.88 -8.32
CA TRP A 31 -3.74 -7.49 -7.03
C TRP A 31 -4.93 -7.68 -6.08
N ASP A 32 -6.15 -7.47 -6.58
CA ASP A 32 -7.39 -7.57 -5.80
C ASP A 32 -7.35 -6.73 -4.50
N LEU A 33 -6.87 -5.50 -4.65
CA LEU A 33 -6.82 -4.51 -3.59
C LEU A 33 -8.00 -3.56 -3.68
N TYR A 34 -8.59 -3.23 -2.54
CA TYR A 34 -9.55 -2.15 -2.41
C TYR A 34 -8.94 -0.95 -1.68
N LEU A 35 -9.44 0.24 -2.03
CA LEU A 35 -9.01 1.48 -1.38
C LEU A 35 -9.70 1.62 -0.02
N VAL A 36 -8.90 1.71 1.04
CA VAL A 36 -9.37 1.90 2.42
C VAL A 36 -9.49 3.39 2.76
N THR A 37 -8.58 4.23 2.24
CA THR A 37 -8.66 5.68 2.43
C THR A 37 -9.93 6.21 1.77
N LEU A 38 -10.79 6.89 2.52
CA LEU A 38 -12.02 7.44 1.98
C LEU A 38 -11.75 8.58 0.99
N GLN A 39 -12.52 8.60 -0.09
CA GLN A 39 -12.48 9.69 -1.07
C GLN A 39 -12.67 11.04 -0.38
N GLY A 40 -11.83 12.01 -0.78
CA GLY A 40 -11.85 13.37 -0.28
C GLY A 40 -11.20 13.56 1.09
N THR A 41 -10.65 12.51 1.71
CA THR A 41 -9.93 12.65 2.98
C THR A 41 -8.68 13.50 2.75
N ILE A 42 -8.58 14.66 3.42
CA ILE A 42 -7.40 15.51 3.33
C ILE A 42 -6.24 14.83 4.07
N THR A 43 -5.30 14.25 3.33
CA THR A 43 -4.11 13.61 3.90
C THR A 43 -2.89 14.53 3.85
N ARG A 44 -2.95 15.59 3.06
CA ARG A 44 -1.94 16.65 3.02
C ARG A 44 -2.59 18.02 2.87
N GLU A 45 -2.10 19.03 3.60
CA GLU A 45 -2.33 20.44 3.24
C GLU A 45 -1.02 21.21 3.24
N PRO A 46 -0.87 22.21 2.35
CA PRO A 46 0.30 23.10 2.35
C PRO A 46 0.48 23.80 3.70
N GLN A 47 1.74 23.95 4.13
CA GLN A 47 2.08 24.71 5.33
C GLN A 47 2.72 26.07 5.05
N GLY A 48 2.44 27.05 5.91
CA GLY A 48 3.07 28.37 5.86
C GLY A 48 2.80 29.08 4.54
N THR A 49 3.88 29.39 3.80
CA THR A 49 3.82 30.07 2.49
C THR A 49 3.77 29.09 1.31
N GLN A 50 3.73 27.78 1.55
CA GLN A 50 3.65 26.79 0.47
C GLN A 50 2.37 27.00 -0.34
N ARG A 51 2.52 27.03 -1.66
CA ARG A 51 1.38 27.05 -2.59
C ARG A 51 0.86 25.64 -2.80
N GLY A 52 -0.45 25.52 -2.94
CA GLY A 52 -1.09 24.25 -3.25
C GLY A 52 -2.51 24.22 -2.70
N ARG A 53 -3.24 23.16 -3.03
CA ARG A 53 -4.54 22.85 -2.42
C ARG A 53 -4.38 21.63 -1.50
N PRO A 54 -5.23 21.49 -0.48
CA PRO A 54 -5.41 20.22 0.20
C PRO A 54 -5.54 19.06 -0.79
N SER A 55 -5.03 17.89 -0.42
CA SER A 55 -5.04 16.71 -1.29
C SER A 55 -5.11 15.40 -0.53
N THR A 56 -5.71 14.42 -1.19
CA THR A 56 -5.73 13.01 -0.79
C THR A 56 -4.66 12.30 -1.60
N ILE A 57 -3.43 12.21 -1.09
CA ILE A 57 -2.29 11.62 -1.82
C ILE A 57 -1.58 10.52 -1.04
N ASP A 58 -1.87 10.42 0.27
CA ASP A 58 -1.47 9.29 1.09
C ASP A 58 -2.60 8.27 1.06
N LEU A 59 -2.36 7.09 0.49
CA LEU A 59 -3.41 6.10 0.28
C LEU A 59 -3.13 4.84 1.09
N VAL A 60 -4.19 4.24 1.61
CA VAL A 60 -4.21 2.91 2.21
C VAL A 60 -5.00 2.00 1.29
N TRP A 61 -4.35 0.91 0.87
CA TRP A 61 -4.94 -0.17 0.10
C TRP A 61 -4.87 -1.45 0.92
N ALA A 62 -5.87 -2.31 0.82
CA ALA A 62 -5.92 -3.60 1.50
C ALA A 62 -6.36 -4.69 0.53
N SER A 63 -5.86 -5.91 0.72
CA SER A 63 -6.35 -7.08 -0.02
C SER A 63 -7.78 -7.40 0.38
N SER A 64 -8.59 -7.89 -0.56
CA SER A 64 -10.00 -8.25 -0.37
C SER A 64 -10.29 -9.17 0.83
N GLY A 65 -9.33 -10.00 1.24
CA GLY A 65 -9.44 -10.87 2.42
C GLY A 65 -9.25 -10.18 3.78
N LEU A 66 -8.88 -8.89 3.81
CA LEU A 66 -8.73 -8.11 5.04
C LEU A 66 -9.96 -7.25 5.28
N THR A 67 -10.46 -7.26 6.52
CA THR A 67 -11.47 -6.29 6.96
C THR A 67 -10.76 -5.10 7.59
N CYS A 68 -10.98 -3.90 7.05
CA CYS A 68 -10.39 -2.67 7.55
C CYS A 68 -11.45 -1.63 7.89
N SER A 69 -11.24 -0.90 8.99
CA SER A 69 -12.04 0.26 9.38
C SER A 69 -11.19 1.53 9.29
N TYR A 70 -11.66 2.51 8.52
CA TYR A 70 -11.00 3.81 8.39
C TYR A 70 -11.57 4.83 9.39
N TYR A 71 -10.72 5.36 10.28
CA TYR A 71 -11.12 6.33 11.31
C TYR A 71 -10.71 7.77 10.99
N GLY A 72 -10.22 8.03 9.77
CA GLY A 72 -9.78 9.36 9.35
C GLY A 72 -8.33 9.65 9.73
N VAL A 73 -8.08 10.92 10.04
CA VAL A 73 -6.74 11.48 10.28
C VAL A 73 -6.54 11.97 11.71
N LYS A 74 -5.28 12.03 12.15
CA LYS A 74 -4.86 12.60 13.45
C LYS A 74 -4.09 13.91 13.26
N GLU A 75 -3.81 14.61 14.35
CA GLU A 75 -3.05 15.87 14.33
C GLU A 75 -1.66 15.69 13.68
N ARG A 76 -1.39 16.47 12.63
CA ARG A 76 -0.15 16.42 11.83
C ARG A 76 1.08 17.07 12.48
N ARG A 77 0.90 17.82 13.56
CA ARG A 77 1.94 18.65 14.19
C ARG A 77 2.68 19.52 13.15
N ALA A 78 3.99 19.35 13.01
CA ALA A 78 4.84 20.10 12.09
C ALA A 78 4.90 19.51 10.66
N SER A 79 4.26 18.37 10.39
CA SER A 79 4.19 17.77 9.05
C SER A 79 3.08 18.40 8.21
N ASP A 80 3.28 18.57 6.90
CA ASP A 80 2.20 18.92 5.96
C ASP A 80 1.28 17.72 5.66
N HIS A 81 1.70 16.49 6.01
CA HIS A 81 0.90 15.27 5.93
C HIS A 81 0.24 14.90 7.27
N TYR A 82 -1.02 14.49 7.20
CA TYR A 82 -1.79 13.97 8.30
C TYR A 82 -1.59 12.46 8.49
N PRO A 83 -1.24 11.99 9.70
CA PRO A 83 -1.26 10.56 10.01
C PRO A 83 -2.67 9.99 9.84
N GLN A 84 -2.80 8.88 9.11
CA GLN A 84 -4.07 8.16 8.94
C GLN A 84 -4.23 7.07 10.00
N VAL A 85 -5.46 6.82 10.44
CA VAL A 85 -5.79 5.76 11.40
C VAL A 85 -6.68 4.73 10.73
N VAL A 86 -6.13 3.53 10.63
CA VAL A 86 -6.82 2.36 10.08
C VAL A 86 -6.69 1.24 11.10
N GLU A 87 -7.82 0.61 11.39
CA GLU A 87 -7.86 -0.65 12.12
C GLU A 87 -7.97 -1.77 11.10
N VAL A 88 -7.13 -2.79 11.27
CA VAL A 88 -7.19 -4.02 10.50
C VAL A 88 -7.70 -5.09 11.45
N LEU A 89 -8.89 -5.63 11.17
CA LEU A 89 -9.37 -6.78 11.90
C LEU A 89 -8.61 -8.01 11.42
N THR A 90 -7.92 -8.66 12.34
CA THR A 90 -7.25 -9.91 12.09
C THR A 90 -7.95 -11.01 12.87
N ASP A 91 -8.48 -12.01 12.17
CA ASP A 91 -9.02 -13.22 12.78
C ASP A 91 -7.89 -14.13 13.33
N ARG A 92 -6.65 -13.69 13.14
CA ARG A 92 -5.45 -14.44 13.46
C ARG A 92 -5.08 -14.23 14.93
N PRO A 93 -4.97 -15.30 15.73
CA PRO A 93 -4.43 -15.18 17.07
C PRO A 93 -2.98 -14.64 16.99
N PRO A 94 -2.55 -13.82 17.96
CA PRO A 94 -1.28 -13.10 17.92
C PRO A 94 -0.03 -13.98 17.89
N ASP A 95 -0.17 -15.30 17.99
CA ASP A 95 0.89 -16.30 18.03
C ASP A 95 1.20 -16.95 16.68
N GLN A 96 0.47 -16.65 15.61
CA GLN A 96 0.78 -17.18 14.29
C GLN A 96 1.72 -16.24 13.54
N ALA A 97 2.94 -16.74 13.28
CA ALA A 97 3.93 -16.08 12.44
C ALA A 97 3.32 -15.65 11.08
N PRO A 98 3.75 -14.51 10.51
CA PRO A 98 3.33 -14.11 9.17
C PRO A 98 3.53 -15.27 8.19
N PRO A 99 2.66 -15.44 7.18
CA PRO A 99 2.91 -16.47 6.19
C PRO A 99 4.30 -16.19 5.59
N PRO A 100 5.14 -17.22 5.38
CA PRO A 100 6.37 -16.99 4.66
C PRO A 100 5.94 -16.46 3.30
N TRP A 101 6.32 -15.23 2.97
CA TRP A 101 6.45 -14.86 1.57
C TRP A 101 7.52 -15.80 1.04
N VAL A 102 7.06 -16.98 0.59
CA VAL A 102 7.91 -18.00 -0.01
C VAL A 102 8.55 -17.31 -1.20
N GLY A 103 9.87 -17.21 -1.11
CA GLY A 103 10.69 -16.59 -2.13
C GLY A 103 10.29 -17.11 -3.49
N LEU A 104 10.09 -16.17 -4.43
CA LEU A 104 10.26 -16.49 -5.84
C LEU A 104 11.66 -17.08 -5.97
N GLU A 105 11.71 -18.40 -6.11
CA GLU A 105 12.90 -19.15 -6.45
C GLU A 105 13.43 -18.60 -7.78
N GLU A 106 14.61 -17.98 -7.74
CA GLU A 106 15.51 -17.95 -8.89
C GLU A 106 15.99 -19.38 -9.13
N ASN A 107 15.18 -20.20 -9.80
CA ASN A 107 15.65 -21.45 -10.38
C ASN A 107 16.19 -21.18 -11.78
N GLY A 108 17.39 -20.60 -11.80
CA GLY A 108 18.29 -20.59 -12.95
C GLY A 108 19.09 -21.90 -12.96
N SER A 109 18.85 -22.68 -14.01
CA SER A 109 19.50 -23.91 -14.47
C SER A 109 21.03 -23.87 -14.36
N GLU A 110 21.69 -24.93 -13.87
CA GLU A 110 22.61 -25.85 -14.59
C GLU A 110 23.74 -26.17 -13.57
N GLU A 111 24.42 -27.31 -13.46
CA GLU A 111 24.56 -28.53 -14.24
C GLU A 111 25.15 -29.60 -13.29
N SER A 112 24.83 -30.85 -13.55
CA SER A 112 25.25 -32.04 -12.82
C SER A 112 26.77 -32.29 -12.80
N GLY A 113 27.34 -32.46 -11.60
CA GLY A 113 28.68 -33.01 -11.37
C GLY A 113 28.63 -34.31 -10.54
N SER A 114 29.29 -35.35 -11.01
CA SER A 114 29.08 -36.77 -10.68
C SER A 114 29.45 -37.21 -9.25
N ARG A 115 28.81 -38.32 -8.86
CA ARG A 115 28.88 -39.05 -7.58
C ARG A 115 30.25 -39.68 -7.29
N GLY A 116 30.66 -39.56 -6.03
CA GLY A 116 30.89 -40.69 -5.10
C GLY A 116 32.04 -41.69 -5.37
N GLY A 117 32.97 -41.75 -4.43
CA GLY A 117 33.63 -43.01 -4.00
C GLY A 117 33.59 -43.11 -2.47
N PRO A 118 34.14 -44.14 -1.84
CA PRO A 118 34.45 -45.51 -2.29
C PRO A 118 33.69 -46.56 -1.43
N THR A 119 33.82 -47.86 -1.73
CA THR A 119 33.47 -48.91 -0.76
C THR A 119 34.42 -50.10 -0.86
N THR A 120 35.01 -50.41 0.31
CA THR A 120 35.87 -51.55 0.71
C THR A 120 37.27 -51.68 0.11
#